data_AF-A0A098TKV2-F1
#
_entry.id   AF-A0A098TKV2-F1
#
_cell.length_a   1.000
_cell.length_b   1.000
_cell.length_c   1.000
_cell.angle_alpha   90.00
_cell.angle_beta   90.00
_cell.angle_gamma   90.00
#
_symmetry.space_group_name_H-M   'P 1'
#
loop_
_entity.id
_entity.type
_entity.pdbx_description
1 polymer ?
#
loop_
_entity_poly.entity_id
_entity_poly.type
_entity_poly.pdbx_seq_one_letter_code
_entity_poly.pdbx_strand_id
1 'polypeptide(L)'
;MSKVLIAGTPASIWERYQSWFSAKEIEIIRPSQPLPDAHAFVWHDFQNLDAVLRSDSGTIAILGYISPWMMLHHGLVTGQPGEQLLAEWQAGTKAMLQLKYAYPQACFLVNLDYLDVQAWPHLWQRLGIASPAPGVTEFRQPVDNNLQDWGNLCVPLLSPQLPELNELYLCLESHAELLGREPDFNYENRSQSLPAVPEILNVWFNVSQRLQQLAQTSTELTTVKAQILQAQSATEALQLNLEQQKSLLQDMQAGAELTLSQTQSELEQFQIRDQQLTEELAQTKFQALQSGQELRQFQSQLLQAHLELQQSQTHEQHLTEELARSQDQLQQTHAELQISQTQHQQTEQALAQTKLQALQSDQELKQLHSQLLQAHLELQQSQTREQYLTEELARSQTQLQQTHAELQTSQTQHQQTEKALAQSNIQALQAGQELKQFRSQSLRVQVELEESQTREQQLTEKLANTQAQLQQTHTQQQLTQGLLEQSQIQLRQTQTLLEQFQSQLRQSQGQLERMQLAQRLTSQPDQQLPIDYQLLVWDAYSAYHHANLTEMTQCLKKSLKHTPLTHSETILNWLQRFAEFSLERGNHFDTYILTNSAEWQQLVKSITSPKRRVLSNTSK
;
A
#
# COMPACT_ATOMS: atom_id res chain seq x y z
N MET A 1 -7.67 -26.66 129.44
CA MET A 1 -6.96 -27.95 129.52
C MET A 1 -5.54 -27.61 129.91
N SER A 2 -5.13 -27.99 131.13
CA SER A 2 -3.82 -27.63 131.69
C SER A 2 -2.75 -28.54 131.09
N LYS A 3 -1.67 -27.97 130.54
CA LYS A 3 -0.53 -28.74 130.04
C LYS A 3 0.38 -29.13 131.21
N VAL A 4 0.79 -30.39 131.27
CA VAL A 4 1.65 -30.90 132.34
C VAL A 4 3.01 -31.29 131.77
N LEU A 5 4.06 -30.69 132.33
CA LEU A 5 5.45 -30.89 131.96
C LEU A 5 6.19 -31.60 133.09
N ILE A 6 7.11 -32.50 132.77
CA ILE A 6 7.90 -33.20 133.79
C ILE A 6 9.38 -33.06 133.46
N ALA A 7 10.17 -32.60 134.43
CA ALA A 7 11.62 -32.45 134.35
C ALA A 7 12.29 -33.06 135.58
N GLY A 8 13.36 -33.83 135.39
CA GLY A 8 14.04 -34.56 136.47
C GLY A 8 15.45 -35.00 136.08
N THR A 9 16.22 -35.43 137.09
CA THR A 9 17.67 -35.71 137.00
C THR A 9 17.98 -37.20 136.76
N PRO A 10 19.23 -37.54 136.37
CA PRO A 10 19.79 -37.58 135.01
C PRO A 10 19.06 -38.55 134.04
N ALA A 11 19.20 -38.33 132.72
CA ALA A 11 18.49 -39.08 131.66
C ALA A 11 18.54 -40.63 131.77
N SER A 12 19.60 -41.17 132.38
CA SER A 12 19.80 -42.61 132.63
C SER A 12 18.84 -43.21 133.67
N ILE A 13 18.34 -42.40 134.61
CA ILE A 13 17.28 -42.81 135.56
C ILE A 13 15.90 -42.61 134.92
N TRP A 14 15.78 -41.66 133.99
CA TRP A 14 14.52 -41.34 133.32
C TRP A 14 14.05 -42.42 132.35
N GLU A 15 14.96 -43.09 131.61
CA GLU A 15 14.58 -44.26 130.79
C GLU A 15 13.94 -45.37 131.63
N ARG A 16 14.34 -45.51 132.89
CA ARG A 16 13.77 -46.48 133.85
C ARG A 16 12.29 -46.21 134.16
N TYR A 17 11.82 -44.99 134.00
CA TYR A 17 10.44 -44.56 134.30
C TYR A 17 9.67 -44.11 133.05
N GLN A 18 10.28 -44.15 131.86
CA GLN A 18 9.72 -43.62 130.62
C GLN A 18 8.44 -44.34 130.16
N SER A 19 8.28 -45.62 130.52
CA SER A 19 7.06 -46.38 130.27
C SER A 19 5.85 -45.88 131.09
N TRP A 20 6.08 -45.10 132.15
CA TRP A 20 5.03 -44.68 133.10
C TRP A 20 4.15 -43.52 132.59
N PHE A 21 4.58 -42.75 131.57
CA PHE A 21 3.93 -41.48 131.17
C PHE A 21 3.29 -41.46 129.76
N SER A 22 3.10 -42.61 129.12
CA SER A 22 2.62 -42.69 127.71
C SER A 22 1.08 -42.59 127.55
N ALA A 23 0.48 -41.46 127.92
CA ALA A 23 -0.94 -41.15 127.68
C ALA A 23 -1.13 -39.81 126.92
N LYS A 24 -2.21 -39.72 126.13
CA LYS A 24 -2.47 -38.71 125.07
C LYS A 24 -2.54 -37.22 125.50
N GLU A 25 -2.39 -36.90 126.77
CA GLU A 25 -2.53 -35.53 127.31
C GLU A 25 -1.28 -35.02 128.05
N ILE A 26 -0.15 -35.74 128.01
CA ILE A 26 1.11 -35.34 128.66
C ILE A 26 2.17 -35.06 127.59
N GLU A 27 2.62 -33.80 127.49
CA GLU A 27 3.64 -33.38 126.52
C GLU A 27 4.99 -33.35 127.24
N ILE A 28 5.76 -34.44 127.10
CA ILE A 28 7.12 -34.51 127.64
C ILE A 28 8.01 -33.67 126.74
N ILE A 29 8.50 -32.51 127.23
CA ILE A 29 9.48 -31.71 126.50
C ILE A 29 10.74 -32.56 126.38
N ARG A 30 11.05 -32.96 125.14
CA ARG A 30 12.33 -33.56 124.79
C ARG A 30 13.16 -32.49 124.08
N PRO A 31 14.48 -32.42 124.36
CA PRO A 31 15.33 -31.43 123.73
C PRO A 31 15.31 -31.61 122.19
N SER A 32 14.95 -30.54 121.49
CA SER A 32 14.93 -30.45 120.03
C SER A 32 16.35 -30.48 119.46
N GLN A 33 16.59 -31.37 118.48
CA GLN A 33 17.91 -31.80 117.96
C GLN A 33 18.94 -30.67 117.69
N PRO A 34 20.23 -31.00 117.86
CA PRO A 34 21.13 -31.09 116.70
C PRO A 34 21.95 -32.41 116.66
N LEU A 35 22.33 -32.84 115.44
CA LEU A 35 23.43 -33.79 115.15
C LEU A 35 24.82 -33.16 115.49
N PRO A 36 25.98 -33.81 115.28
CA PRO A 36 26.47 -35.17 115.56
C PRO A 36 27.66 -35.18 116.57
N ASP A 37 27.96 -36.34 117.18
CA ASP A 37 29.09 -36.68 118.08
C ASP A 37 29.38 -35.80 119.32
N ALA A 38 28.88 -36.23 120.50
CA ALA A 38 29.59 -36.27 121.79
C ALA A 38 28.65 -36.74 122.91
N HIS A 39 29.14 -37.61 123.81
CA HIS A 39 28.57 -37.82 125.14
C HIS A 39 28.66 -36.51 125.93
N ALA A 40 27.64 -35.67 125.83
CA ALA A 40 27.47 -34.49 126.66
C ALA A 40 26.13 -34.59 127.39
N PHE A 41 26.19 -34.67 128.72
CA PHE A 41 25.07 -34.52 129.63
C PHE A 41 24.56 -33.08 129.54
N VAL A 42 23.37 -32.86 128.99
CA VAL A 42 22.82 -31.50 128.82
C VAL A 42 21.72 -31.24 129.84
N TRP A 43 22.06 -30.53 130.92
CA TRP A 43 21.15 -29.99 131.94
C TRP A 43 20.38 -28.72 131.47
N HIS A 44 20.32 -28.44 130.17
CA HIS A 44 19.84 -27.16 129.63
C HIS A 44 18.33 -26.97 129.55
N ASP A 45 17.51 -27.96 129.95
CA ASP A 45 16.06 -27.84 129.81
C ASP A 45 15.33 -27.14 130.96
N PHE A 46 15.97 -26.84 132.10
CA PHE A 46 15.33 -26.00 133.14
C PHE A 46 15.16 -24.53 132.69
N GLN A 47 16.07 -24.02 131.85
CA GLN A 47 15.94 -22.68 131.26
C GLN A 47 14.79 -22.60 130.25
N ASN A 48 14.58 -23.68 129.47
CA ASN A 48 13.41 -23.81 128.61
C ASN A 48 12.12 -23.94 129.44
N LEU A 49 12.16 -24.68 130.56
CA LEU A 49 11.01 -24.84 131.45
C LEU A 49 10.56 -23.49 132.05
N ASP A 50 11.50 -22.64 132.47
CA ASP A 50 11.22 -21.27 132.94
C ASP A 50 10.56 -20.42 131.86
N ALA A 51 11.06 -20.45 130.62
CA ALA A 51 10.48 -19.71 129.49
C ALA A 51 9.05 -20.17 129.16
N VAL A 52 8.76 -21.46 129.29
CA VAL A 52 7.42 -22.02 129.07
C VAL A 52 6.46 -21.63 130.19
N LEU A 53 6.89 -21.72 131.46
CA LEU A 53 6.05 -21.33 132.61
C LEU A 53 5.72 -19.82 132.64
N ARG A 54 6.57 -18.95 132.06
CA ARG A 54 6.26 -17.51 131.89
C ARG A 54 5.23 -17.23 130.81
N SER A 55 5.22 -18.02 129.74
CA SER A 55 4.43 -17.73 128.53
C SER A 55 3.02 -18.32 128.56
N ASP A 56 2.78 -19.37 129.35
CA ASP A 56 1.48 -20.02 129.49
C ASP A 56 1.12 -20.24 130.97
N SER A 57 0.22 -19.39 131.49
CA SER A 57 -0.21 -19.41 132.90
C SER A 57 -1.04 -20.63 133.29
N GLY A 58 -1.43 -21.49 132.33
CA GLY A 58 -2.13 -22.75 132.58
C GLY A 58 -1.22 -23.97 132.68
N THR A 59 0.11 -23.81 132.55
CA THR A 59 1.06 -24.92 132.55
C THR A 59 1.49 -25.30 133.96
N ILE A 60 1.49 -26.60 134.23
CA ILE A 60 1.95 -27.18 135.50
C ILE A 60 3.21 -28.02 135.23
N ALA A 61 4.24 -27.86 136.06
CA ALA A 61 5.50 -28.59 135.97
C ALA A 61 5.71 -29.51 137.20
N ILE A 62 6.17 -30.74 136.98
CA ILE A 62 6.60 -31.67 138.03
C ILE A 62 8.13 -31.75 138.01
N LEU A 63 8.76 -31.49 139.15
CA LEU A 63 10.21 -31.48 139.35
C LEU A 63 10.62 -32.66 140.25
N GLY A 64 11.22 -33.70 139.66
CA GLY A 64 11.62 -34.92 140.37
C GLY A 64 13.06 -34.88 140.87
N TYR A 65 13.32 -35.25 142.13
CA TYR A 65 14.67 -35.37 142.72
C TYR A 65 14.86 -36.67 143.51
N ILE A 66 16.13 -37.05 143.77
CA ILE A 66 16.53 -38.19 144.63
C ILE A 66 17.46 -37.72 145.74
N SER A 67 17.58 -38.49 146.83
CA SER A 67 18.47 -38.16 147.95
C SER A 67 19.97 -38.30 147.60
N PRO A 68 20.84 -37.50 148.25
CA PRO A 68 22.27 -37.45 147.90
C PRO A 68 23.03 -38.73 148.25
N TRP A 69 22.63 -39.50 149.27
CA TRP A 69 23.21 -40.83 149.53
C TRP A 69 22.75 -41.88 148.53
N MET A 70 21.53 -41.79 148.00
CA MET A 70 21.10 -42.64 146.90
C MET A 70 21.94 -42.35 145.64
N MET A 71 22.28 -41.07 145.41
CA MET A 71 23.21 -40.66 144.36
C MET A 71 24.64 -41.16 144.61
N LEU A 72 25.14 -41.15 145.85
CA LEU A 72 26.45 -41.70 146.21
C LEU A 72 26.51 -43.23 146.13
N HIS A 73 25.45 -43.93 146.55
CA HIS A 73 25.33 -45.37 146.36
C HIS A 73 25.32 -45.69 144.87
N HIS A 74 24.56 -44.93 144.07
CA HIS A 74 24.61 -45.05 142.61
C HIS A 74 26.02 -44.75 142.08
N GLY A 75 26.73 -43.76 142.62
CA GLY A 75 28.14 -43.48 142.28
C GLY A 75 29.11 -44.61 142.64
N LEU A 76 28.96 -45.22 143.82
CA LEU A 76 29.73 -46.38 144.28
C LEU A 76 29.46 -47.61 143.42
N VAL A 77 28.20 -47.78 143.01
CA VAL A 77 27.76 -48.83 142.09
C VAL A 77 28.22 -48.56 140.66
N THR A 78 28.29 -47.29 140.24
CA THR A 78 28.72 -46.90 138.89
C THR A 78 30.19 -46.52 138.79
N GLY A 79 30.96 -46.68 139.88
CA GLY A 79 32.39 -46.38 139.95
C GLY A 79 32.75 -44.91 139.71
N GLN A 80 31.80 -43.98 139.80
CA GLN A 80 32.06 -42.56 139.60
C GLN A 80 32.64 -41.89 140.85
N PRO A 81 33.48 -40.86 140.70
CA PRO A 81 34.02 -40.14 141.84
C PRO A 81 32.88 -39.49 142.63
N GLY A 82 32.72 -39.87 143.90
CA GLY A 82 31.60 -39.41 144.75
C GLY A 82 31.53 -37.90 144.88
N GLU A 83 32.67 -37.21 144.89
CA GLU A 83 32.75 -35.74 144.96
C GLU A 83 32.14 -35.05 143.72
N GLN A 84 32.34 -35.61 142.51
CA GLN A 84 31.81 -35.03 141.28
C GLN A 84 30.29 -35.17 141.18
N LEU A 85 29.76 -36.33 141.59
CA LEU A 85 28.32 -36.59 141.63
C LEU A 85 27.59 -35.71 142.67
N LEU A 86 28.21 -35.47 143.82
CA LEU A 86 27.67 -34.58 144.84
C LEU A 86 27.62 -33.13 144.33
N ALA A 87 28.64 -32.66 143.61
CA ALA A 87 28.66 -31.32 143.03
C ALA A 87 27.56 -31.12 141.96
N GLU A 88 27.35 -32.11 141.10
CA GLU A 88 26.28 -32.09 140.09
C GLU A 88 24.88 -32.12 140.74
N TRP A 89 24.70 -32.94 141.77
CA TRP A 89 23.46 -33.01 142.55
C TRP A 89 23.11 -31.67 143.22
N GLN A 90 24.10 -30.99 143.81
CA GLN A 90 23.92 -29.68 144.43
C GLN A 90 23.52 -28.60 143.39
N ALA A 91 24.16 -28.58 142.22
CA ALA A 91 23.84 -27.62 141.15
C ALA A 91 22.41 -27.79 140.62
N GLY A 92 21.99 -29.03 140.37
CA GLY A 92 20.61 -29.34 139.93
C GLY A 92 19.55 -29.00 140.99
N THR A 93 19.83 -29.31 142.25
CA THR A 93 18.95 -29.02 143.39
C THR A 93 18.68 -27.52 143.55
N LYS A 94 19.74 -26.70 143.46
CA LYS A 94 19.61 -25.24 143.55
C LYS A 94 18.73 -24.69 142.41
N ALA A 95 18.84 -25.22 141.19
CA ALA A 95 18.01 -24.80 140.05
C ALA A 95 16.52 -25.19 140.22
N MET A 96 16.23 -26.39 140.74
CA MET A 96 14.84 -26.83 140.97
C MET A 96 14.13 -26.00 142.05
N LEU A 97 14.82 -25.68 143.15
CA LEU A 97 14.29 -24.82 144.19
C LEU A 97 14.00 -23.41 143.67
N GLN A 98 14.89 -22.84 142.84
CA GLN A 98 14.67 -21.54 142.21
C GLN A 98 13.39 -21.51 141.36
N LEU A 99 13.12 -22.56 140.57
CA LEU A 99 11.88 -22.68 139.81
C LEU A 99 10.63 -22.84 140.70
N LYS A 100 10.73 -23.62 141.78
CA LYS A 100 9.64 -23.79 142.75
C LYS A 100 9.29 -22.47 143.45
N TYR A 101 10.27 -21.65 143.79
CA TYR A 101 10.02 -20.34 144.39
C TYR A 101 9.49 -19.31 143.38
N ALA A 102 9.95 -19.36 142.12
CA ALA A 102 9.49 -18.45 141.06
C ALA A 102 8.03 -18.74 140.66
N TYR A 103 7.60 -20.00 140.66
CA TYR A 103 6.24 -20.42 140.28
C TYR A 103 5.63 -21.40 141.30
N PRO A 104 5.29 -20.96 142.52
CA PRO A 104 4.93 -21.85 143.62
C PRO A 104 3.65 -22.68 143.39
N GLN A 105 2.74 -22.17 142.54
CA GLN A 105 1.46 -22.81 142.21
C GLN A 105 1.51 -23.66 140.94
N ALA A 106 2.56 -23.49 140.12
CA ALA A 106 2.72 -24.21 138.86
C ALA A 106 3.78 -25.32 138.95
N CYS A 107 4.78 -25.20 139.82
CA CYS A 107 5.82 -26.22 140.01
C CYS A 107 5.52 -27.11 141.22
N PHE A 108 5.48 -28.42 141.03
CA PHE A 108 5.31 -29.43 142.08
C PHE A 108 6.60 -30.24 142.22
N LEU A 109 7.17 -30.25 143.41
CA LEU A 109 8.45 -30.90 143.69
C LEU A 109 8.18 -32.29 144.28
N VAL A 110 8.81 -33.34 143.76
CA VAL A 110 8.51 -34.74 144.14
C VAL A 110 9.79 -35.52 144.39
N ASN A 111 9.90 -36.14 145.55
CA ASN A 111 11.00 -37.07 145.82
C ASN A 111 10.72 -38.43 145.15
N LEU A 112 11.60 -38.82 144.24
CA LEU A 112 11.51 -40.06 143.48
C LEU A 112 11.89 -41.29 144.32
N ASP A 113 12.61 -41.13 145.44
CA ASP A 113 12.95 -42.23 146.36
C ASP A 113 11.70 -42.85 147.02
N TYR A 114 10.60 -42.10 147.07
CA TYR A 114 9.36 -42.52 147.71
C TYR A 114 8.22 -42.81 146.73
N LEU A 115 8.46 -42.72 145.42
CA LEU A 115 7.45 -43.02 144.40
C LEU A 115 7.29 -44.54 144.22
N ASP A 116 6.42 -45.13 145.03
CA ASP A 116 5.92 -46.48 144.82
C ASP A 116 4.60 -46.49 144.03
N VAL A 117 4.14 -47.69 143.67
CA VAL A 117 2.92 -47.92 142.87
C VAL A 117 1.67 -47.28 143.48
N GLN A 118 1.65 -47.09 144.81
CA GLN A 118 0.50 -46.53 145.51
C GLN A 118 0.52 -45.00 145.60
N ALA A 119 1.68 -44.35 145.40
CA ALA A 119 1.80 -42.89 145.48
C ALA A 119 1.28 -42.16 144.22
N TRP A 120 1.28 -42.83 143.05
CA TRP A 120 0.91 -42.23 141.77
C TRP A 120 -0.53 -41.71 141.67
N PRO A 121 -1.58 -42.46 142.07
CA PRO A 121 -2.96 -41.98 142.01
C PRO A 121 -3.20 -40.70 142.82
N HIS A 122 -2.47 -40.54 143.94
CA HIS A 122 -2.56 -39.35 144.78
C HIS A 122 -1.97 -38.10 144.11
N LEU A 123 -0.85 -38.24 143.41
CA LEU A 123 -0.24 -37.15 142.64
C LEU A 123 -1.18 -36.70 141.50
N TRP A 124 -1.81 -37.64 140.77
CA TRP A 124 -2.75 -37.31 139.69
C TRP A 124 -3.99 -36.56 140.19
N GLN A 125 -4.55 -36.97 141.33
CA GLN A 125 -5.67 -36.28 141.96
C GLN A 125 -5.29 -34.84 142.37
N ARG A 126 -4.09 -34.63 142.91
CA ARG A 126 -3.58 -33.31 143.34
C ARG A 126 -3.43 -32.35 142.15
N LEU A 127 -2.98 -32.88 141.01
CA LEU A 127 -2.80 -32.12 139.77
C LEU A 127 -4.12 -31.86 139.03
N GLY A 128 -5.24 -32.41 139.53
CA GLY A 128 -6.56 -32.27 138.91
C GLY A 128 -6.74 -33.10 137.63
N ILE A 129 -5.90 -34.13 137.44
CA ILE A 129 -5.86 -34.95 136.22
C ILE A 129 -6.58 -36.28 136.49
N ALA A 130 -7.45 -36.71 135.58
CA ALA A 130 -8.17 -37.97 135.73
C ALA A 130 -7.22 -39.16 135.67
N SER A 131 -7.24 -40.00 136.71
CA SER A 131 -6.35 -41.18 136.81
C SER A 131 -6.60 -42.16 135.65
N PRO A 132 -5.56 -42.57 134.89
CA PRO A 132 -5.73 -43.51 133.79
C PRO A 132 -6.14 -44.92 134.29
N ALA A 133 -7.04 -45.58 133.57
CA ALA A 133 -7.65 -46.86 133.94
C ALA A 133 -6.62 -48.00 134.10
N PRO A 134 -6.84 -48.99 135.00
CA PRO A 134 -5.83 -49.90 135.56
C PRO A 134 -5.45 -51.09 134.63
N GLY A 135 -5.31 -50.84 133.33
CA GLY A 135 -5.00 -51.87 132.31
C GLY A 135 -3.52 -51.96 131.90
N VAL A 136 -2.64 -51.13 132.46
CA VAL A 136 -1.22 -51.09 132.13
C VAL A 136 -0.41 -51.11 133.42
N THR A 137 -0.28 -52.26 134.08
CA THR A 137 0.39 -52.33 135.39
C THR A 137 1.11 -53.66 135.63
N GLU A 138 2.23 -53.89 134.95
CA GLU A 138 3.37 -54.53 135.63
C GLU A 138 4.28 -53.41 136.13
N PHE A 139 3.90 -52.83 137.26
CA PHE A 139 4.80 -51.95 137.99
C PHE A 139 5.83 -52.82 138.72
N ARG A 140 7.05 -52.92 138.20
CA ARG A 140 8.16 -53.47 138.99
C ARG A 140 8.54 -52.46 140.07
N GLN A 141 8.26 -52.81 141.33
CA GLN A 141 8.86 -52.17 142.49
C GLN A 141 10.40 -52.34 142.46
N PRO A 142 11.18 -51.36 142.89
CA PRO A 142 12.57 -51.59 143.27
C PRO A 142 12.57 -52.42 144.57
N VAL A 143 12.68 -53.74 144.42
CA VAL A 143 12.80 -54.69 145.53
C VAL A 143 14.28 -54.76 145.93
N ASP A 144 14.65 -54.04 146.99
CA ASP A 144 15.11 -54.69 148.23
C ASP A 144 15.27 -53.66 149.38
N ASN A 145 14.57 -53.96 150.47
CA ASN A 145 14.20 -53.07 151.60
C ASN A 145 15.34 -52.73 152.58
N ASN A 146 16.60 -52.99 152.26
CA ASN A 146 17.72 -52.73 153.18
C ASN A 146 18.33 -51.32 153.06
N LEU A 147 17.72 -50.44 152.25
CA LEU A 147 18.15 -49.04 152.14
C LEU A 147 17.92 -48.24 153.43
N GLN A 148 17.01 -48.67 154.32
CA GLN A 148 16.81 -48.05 155.62
C GLN A 148 17.97 -48.29 156.61
N ASP A 149 18.73 -49.37 156.45
CA ASP A 149 19.86 -49.68 157.34
C ASP A 149 21.14 -48.91 156.96
N TRP A 150 21.33 -48.61 155.67
CA TRP A 150 22.42 -47.75 155.21
C TRP A 150 22.28 -46.31 155.71
N GLY A 151 21.05 -45.80 155.80
CA GLY A 151 20.79 -44.51 156.45
C GLY A 151 21.34 -44.47 157.88
N ASN A 152 21.29 -45.58 158.62
CA ASN A 152 21.72 -45.62 160.02
C ASN A 152 23.25 -45.69 160.18
N LEU A 153 23.97 -46.27 159.22
CA LEU A 153 25.42 -46.42 159.26
C LEU A 153 26.15 -45.21 158.64
N CYS A 154 25.60 -44.62 157.57
CA CYS A 154 26.29 -43.55 156.83
C CYS A 154 26.03 -42.14 157.39
N VAL A 155 24.86 -41.90 157.98
CA VAL A 155 24.49 -40.57 158.53
C VAL A 155 25.48 -40.09 159.61
N PRO A 156 25.94 -40.93 160.57
CA PRO A 156 26.90 -40.48 161.59
C PRO A 156 28.29 -40.14 161.04
N LEU A 157 28.70 -40.77 159.93
CA LEU A 157 30.04 -40.62 159.35
C LEU A 157 30.17 -39.39 158.44
N LEU A 158 29.09 -38.98 157.75
CA LEU A 158 29.09 -37.88 156.78
C LEU A 158 28.62 -36.53 157.37
N SER A 159 27.86 -36.55 158.47
CA SER A 159 27.38 -35.34 159.16
C SER A 159 28.47 -34.31 159.50
N PRO A 160 29.71 -34.68 159.85
CA PRO A 160 30.72 -33.68 160.20
C PRO A 160 31.37 -32.99 159.00
N GLN A 161 31.29 -33.56 157.78
CA GLN A 161 32.18 -33.17 156.68
C GLN A 161 31.51 -32.35 155.56
N LEU A 162 30.17 -32.36 155.42
CA LEU A 162 29.46 -31.64 154.34
C LEU A 162 28.08 -31.06 154.79
N PRO A 163 28.04 -29.96 155.57
CA PRO A 163 26.80 -29.40 156.13
C PRO A 163 25.85 -28.80 155.09
N GLU A 164 26.39 -28.17 154.04
CA GLU A 164 25.60 -27.50 152.97
C GLU A 164 24.71 -28.49 152.19
N LEU A 165 25.10 -29.77 152.16
CA LEU A 165 24.38 -30.83 151.47
C LEU A 165 23.13 -31.29 152.22
N ASN A 166 23.22 -31.37 153.55
CA ASN A 166 22.10 -31.71 154.41
C ASN A 166 21.04 -30.60 154.39
N GLU A 167 21.45 -29.33 154.44
CA GLU A 167 20.53 -28.19 154.37
C GLU A 167 19.77 -28.13 153.04
N LEU A 168 20.44 -28.36 151.91
CA LEU A 168 19.79 -28.38 150.60
C LEU A 168 18.78 -29.53 150.46
N TYR A 169 19.11 -30.71 151.00
CA TYR A 169 18.19 -31.86 150.99
C TYR A 169 16.96 -31.62 151.87
N LEU A 170 17.16 -31.10 153.10
CA LEU A 170 16.06 -30.73 153.99
C LEU A 170 15.18 -29.61 153.39
N CYS A 171 15.79 -28.68 152.66
CA CYS A 171 15.07 -27.64 151.92
C CYS A 171 14.22 -28.21 150.78
N LEU A 172 14.71 -29.20 150.05
CA LEU A 172 13.91 -29.94 149.05
C LEU A 172 12.75 -30.68 149.71
N GLU A 173 13.01 -31.48 150.76
CA GLU A 173 11.99 -32.26 151.47
C GLU A 173 10.87 -31.39 152.07
N SER A 174 11.23 -30.22 152.60
CA SER A 174 10.23 -29.28 153.15
C SER A 174 9.34 -28.63 152.09
N HIS A 175 9.77 -28.60 150.82
CA HIS A 175 9.01 -28.05 149.69
C HIS A 175 8.42 -29.12 148.77
N ALA A 176 8.71 -30.40 149.05
CA ALA A 176 8.20 -31.54 148.31
C ALA A 176 6.73 -31.81 148.65
N GLU A 177 5.97 -32.27 147.65
CA GLU A 177 4.63 -32.78 147.88
C GLU A 177 4.73 -34.12 148.59
N LEU A 178 4.35 -34.12 149.86
CA LEU A 178 4.32 -35.30 150.72
C LEU A 178 3.11 -36.15 150.34
N LEU A 179 3.31 -37.08 149.41
CA LEU A 179 2.31 -38.00 148.85
C LEU A 179 1.82 -39.04 149.88
N GLY A 180 1.31 -38.58 151.03
CA GLY A 180 0.75 -39.40 152.10
C GLY A 180 1.75 -39.95 153.13
N ARG A 181 3.01 -39.50 153.12
CA ARG A 181 4.03 -39.86 154.13
C ARG A 181 4.51 -38.65 154.93
N GLU A 182 4.91 -38.85 156.18
CA GLU A 182 5.59 -37.82 156.96
C GLU A 182 7.02 -37.61 156.43
N PRO A 183 7.50 -36.36 156.36
CA PRO A 183 8.88 -36.08 155.97
C PRO A 183 9.83 -36.66 157.01
N ASP A 184 10.76 -37.52 156.58
CA ASP A 184 11.68 -38.21 157.49
C ASP A 184 12.82 -37.26 157.92
N PHE A 185 12.59 -36.58 159.04
CA PHE A 185 13.56 -35.68 159.67
C PHE A 185 14.33 -36.32 160.84
N ASN A 186 14.26 -37.64 161.02
CA ASN A 186 14.75 -38.31 162.24
C ASN A 186 16.29 -38.55 162.21
N TYR A 187 17.02 -37.44 162.15
CA TYR A 187 18.48 -37.32 162.04
C TYR A 187 19.22 -37.40 163.39
N GLU A 188 18.57 -37.13 164.53
CA GLU A 188 19.27 -36.95 165.83
C GLU A 188 19.19 -38.16 166.81
N ASN A 189 18.27 -39.12 166.60
CA ASN A 189 17.93 -40.12 167.63
C ASN A 189 18.68 -41.46 167.61
N ARG A 190 19.60 -41.72 166.67
CA ARG A 190 20.25 -43.05 166.53
C ARG A 190 21.70 -43.13 166.97
N SER A 191 22.17 -42.19 167.80
CA SER A 191 23.58 -42.11 168.22
C SER A 191 23.88 -42.55 169.66
N GLN A 192 22.93 -43.05 170.47
CA GLN A 192 23.17 -43.20 171.91
C GLN A 192 22.62 -44.46 172.56
N SER A 193 23.53 -45.35 172.98
CA SER A 193 23.42 -46.31 174.10
C SER A 193 24.54 -47.35 173.92
N LEU A 194 25.52 -47.65 174.79
CA LEU A 194 25.91 -47.40 176.19
C LEU A 194 27.16 -48.33 176.41
N PRO A 195 27.83 -48.44 177.59
CA PRO A 195 28.10 -47.52 178.68
C PRO A 195 29.61 -47.23 178.82
N ALA A 196 29.92 -46.28 179.68
CA ALA A 196 31.23 -45.70 179.87
C ALA A 196 31.96 -46.28 181.09
N VAL A 197 33.30 -46.27 180.99
CA VAL A 197 34.22 -45.71 182.01
C VAL A 197 34.60 -46.70 183.16
N PRO A 198 35.84 -46.68 183.69
CA PRO A 198 36.97 -47.46 183.21
C PRO A 198 37.57 -48.33 184.36
N GLU A 199 36.76 -48.73 185.36
CA GLU A 199 37.21 -49.53 186.52
C GLU A 199 37.30 -51.04 186.23
N ILE A 200 36.71 -51.50 185.11
CA ILE A 200 36.89 -52.87 184.58
C ILE A 200 38.34 -53.10 184.11
N LEU A 201 39.10 -52.03 183.85
CA LEU A 201 40.47 -52.10 183.33
C LEU A 201 41.53 -52.53 184.36
N ASN A 202 41.26 -52.64 185.67
CA ASN A 202 42.32 -52.90 186.68
C ASN A 202 42.21 -54.21 187.50
N VAL A 203 41.03 -54.84 187.61
CA VAL A 203 40.90 -56.21 188.16
C VAL A 203 41.14 -57.29 187.08
N TRP A 204 40.94 -56.94 185.80
CA TRP A 204 41.20 -57.78 184.61
C TRP A 204 42.69 -58.14 184.45
N PHE A 205 43.60 -57.36 185.04
CA PHE A 205 45.05 -57.46 184.81
C PHE A 205 45.83 -58.38 185.79
N ASN A 206 45.27 -58.88 186.92
CA ASN A 206 46.03 -59.64 187.95
C ASN A 206 45.58 -61.09 188.22
N VAL A 207 44.34 -61.48 187.91
CA VAL A 207 43.94 -62.91 187.86
C VAL A 207 44.45 -63.58 186.56
N SER A 208 44.88 -62.76 185.61
CA SER A 208 45.52 -63.06 184.33
C SER A 208 46.74 -64.00 184.39
N GLN A 209 47.54 -64.06 185.45
CA GLN A 209 48.81 -64.83 185.38
C GLN A 209 48.74 -66.29 185.83
N ARG A 210 47.85 -66.66 186.77
CA ARG A 210 47.89 -68.00 187.41
C ARG A 210 46.95 -69.04 186.79
N LEU A 211 45.91 -68.62 186.06
CA LEU A 211 45.07 -69.52 185.26
C LEU A 211 45.68 -69.81 183.87
N GLN A 212 46.74 -69.11 183.49
CA GLN A 212 47.35 -69.14 182.16
C GLN A 212 48.21 -70.40 181.91
N GLN A 213 48.83 -71.00 182.93
CA GLN A 213 49.68 -72.19 182.74
C GLN A 213 48.94 -73.54 182.77
N LEU A 214 47.81 -73.65 183.48
CA LEU A 214 47.02 -74.89 183.52
C LEU A 214 45.96 -74.97 182.41
N ALA A 215 45.56 -73.84 181.82
CA ALA A 215 44.69 -73.82 180.64
C ALA A 215 45.45 -74.08 179.33
N GLN A 216 46.73 -73.69 179.22
CA GLN A 216 47.55 -73.85 177.99
C GLN A 216 47.63 -75.30 177.48
N THR A 217 47.75 -76.30 178.35
CA THR A 217 47.76 -77.72 177.94
C THR A 217 46.38 -78.26 177.59
N SER A 218 45.30 -77.65 178.08
CA SER A 218 43.92 -78.02 177.72
C SER A 218 43.43 -77.32 176.45
N THR A 219 43.95 -76.12 176.13
CA THR A 219 43.57 -75.36 174.93
C THR A 219 44.31 -75.81 173.66
N GLU A 220 45.51 -76.38 173.77
CA GLU A 220 46.15 -77.00 172.60
C GLU A 220 45.33 -78.19 172.06
N LEU A 221 44.70 -78.98 172.95
CA LEU A 221 43.85 -80.12 172.56
C LEU A 221 42.54 -79.67 171.89
N THR A 222 41.93 -78.55 172.31
CA THR A 222 40.74 -77.99 171.63
C THR A 222 41.11 -77.25 170.34
N THR A 223 42.31 -76.68 170.24
CA THR A 223 42.79 -75.98 169.03
C THR A 223 43.02 -76.96 167.87
N VAL A 224 43.61 -78.14 168.12
CA VAL A 224 43.75 -79.18 167.08
C VAL A 224 42.38 -79.69 166.62
N LYS A 225 41.40 -79.78 167.53
CA LYS A 225 40.03 -80.22 167.19
C LYS A 225 39.27 -79.19 166.33
N ALA A 226 39.51 -77.88 166.55
CA ALA A 226 38.93 -76.81 165.74
C ALA A 226 39.60 -76.68 164.35
N GLN A 227 40.91 -76.91 164.24
CA GLN A 227 41.62 -76.89 162.96
C GLN A 227 41.16 -78.00 162.01
N ILE A 228 40.75 -79.17 162.52
CA ILE A 228 40.17 -80.26 161.70
C ILE A 228 38.81 -79.87 161.11
N LEU A 229 37.94 -79.19 161.88
CA LEU A 229 36.63 -78.72 161.40
C LEU A 229 36.76 -77.58 160.37
N GLN A 230 37.75 -76.70 160.51
CA GLN A 230 38.02 -75.62 159.57
C GLN A 230 38.60 -76.12 158.23
N ALA A 231 39.39 -77.22 158.26
CA ALA A 231 39.88 -77.88 157.06
C ALA A 231 38.76 -78.60 156.27
N GLN A 232 37.71 -79.09 156.97
CA GLN A 232 36.54 -79.71 156.33
C GLN A 232 35.66 -78.69 155.60
N SER A 233 35.37 -77.52 156.19
CA SER A 233 34.62 -76.47 155.48
C SER A 233 35.38 -75.90 154.27
N ALA A 234 36.71 -75.86 154.32
CA ALA A 234 37.54 -75.40 153.21
C ALA A 234 37.54 -76.37 152.01
N THR A 235 37.33 -77.68 152.24
CA THR A 235 37.28 -78.67 151.17
C THR A 235 35.92 -78.68 150.45
N GLU A 236 34.82 -78.45 151.17
CA GLU A 236 33.48 -78.30 150.56
C GLU A 236 33.38 -77.01 149.72
N ALA A 237 34.00 -75.91 150.15
CA ALA A 237 34.04 -74.66 149.38
C ALA A 237 34.81 -74.80 148.04
N LEU A 238 35.86 -75.62 148.00
CA LEU A 238 36.61 -75.88 146.76
C LEU A 238 35.82 -76.77 145.78
N GLN A 239 35.01 -77.70 146.28
CA GLN A 239 34.13 -78.52 145.42
C GLN A 239 33.04 -77.70 144.74
N LEU A 240 32.43 -76.74 145.44
CA LEU A 240 31.42 -75.85 144.85
C LEU A 240 32.01 -74.97 143.73
N ASN A 241 33.24 -74.48 143.93
CA ASN A 241 33.91 -73.60 142.98
C ASN A 241 34.32 -74.35 141.69
N LEU A 242 34.72 -75.62 141.80
CA LEU A 242 35.00 -76.46 140.62
C LEU A 242 33.75 -76.72 139.77
N GLU A 243 32.59 -76.92 140.41
CA GLU A 243 31.34 -77.17 139.69
C GLU A 243 30.79 -75.90 139.02
N GLN A 244 30.98 -74.72 139.63
CA GLN A 244 30.69 -73.43 138.98
C GLN A 244 31.56 -73.20 137.74
N GLN A 245 32.87 -73.50 137.80
CA GLN A 245 33.75 -73.35 136.64
C GLN A 245 33.40 -74.27 135.47
N LYS A 246 32.87 -75.48 135.73
CA LYS A 246 32.37 -76.37 134.68
C LYS A 246 31.15 -75.80 133.96
N SER A 247 30.21 -75.18 134.68
CA SER A 247 29.01 -74.59 134.05
C SER A 247 29.39 -73.41 133.13
N LEU A 248 30.34 -72.57 133.55
CA LEU A 248 30.78 -71.42 132.77
C LEU A 248 31.44 -71.85 131.43
N LEU A 249 32.19 -72.95 131.44
CA LEU A 249 32.80 -73.51 130.23
C LEU A 249 31.77 -74.04 129.23
N GLN A 250 30.66 -74.62 129.70
CA GLN A 250 29.59 -75.09 128.81
C GLN A 250 28.84 -73.93 128.14
N ASP A 251 28.56 -72.85 128.87
CA ASP A 251 27.89 -71.67 128.31
C ASP A 251 28.77 -70.95 127.28
N MET A 252 30.09 -70.87 127.51
CA MET A 252 31.02 -70.32 126.52
C MET A 252 31.10 -71.17 125.25
N GLN A 253 31.03 -72.50 125.35
CA GLN A 253 31.01 -73.38 124.18
C GLN A 253 29.75 -73.19 123.33
N ALA A 254 28.57 -73.08 123.95
CA ALA A 254 27.32 -72.82 123.22
C ALA A 254 27.32 -71.46 122.51
N GLY A 255 27.94 -70.42 123.12
CA GLY A 255 28.07 -69.09 122.50
C GLY A 255 29.01 -69.06 121.27
N ALA A 256 30.07 -69.87 121.29
CA ALA A 256 31.00 -69.98 120.16
C ALA A 256 30.38 -70.68 118.94
N GLU A 257 29.54 -71.69 119.15
CA GLU A 257 28.83 -72.38 118.05
C GLU A 257 27.79 -71.48 117.36
N LEU A 258 27.08 -70.66 118.14
CA LEU A 258 26.10 -69.70 117.59
C LEU A 258 26.76 -68.64 116.70
N THR A 259 27.90 -68.10 117.13
CA THR A 259 28.65 -67.08 116.36
C THR A 259 29.26 -67.65 115.08
N LEU A 260 29.72 -68.91 115.10
CA LEU A 260 30.19 -69.59 113.89
C LEU A 260 29.05 -69.78 112.86
N SER A 261 27.85 -70.16 113.31
CA SER A 261 26.69 -70.33 112.42
C SER A 261 26.23 -69.00 111.81
N GLN A 262 26.29 -67.89 112.56
CA GLN A 262 25.93 -66.56 112.05
C GLN A 262 26.90 -66.07 110.97
N THR A 263 28.20 -66.19 111.21
CA THR A 263 29.23 -65.76 110.24
C THR A 263 29.18 -66.56 108.93
N GLN A 264 28.84 -67.86 108.99
CA GLN A 264 28.61 -68.66 107.78
C GLN A 264 27.42 -68.16 106.95
N SER A 265 26.31 -67.79 107.60
CA SER A 265 25.15 -67.26 106.90
C SER A 265 25.41 -65.90 106.22
N GLU A 266 26.20 -65.03 106.84
CA GLU A 266 26.57 -63.74 106.25
C GLU A 266 27.45 -63.91 105.01
N LEU A 267 28.39 -64.87 105.04
CA LEU A 267 29.26 -65.16 103.90
C LEU A 267 28.48 -65.64 102.67
N GLU A 268 27.47 -66.50 102.87
CA GLU A 268 26.58 -66.95 101.79
C GLU A 268 25.78 -65.80 101.17
N GLN A 269 25.32 -64.84 101.98
CA GLN A 269 24.63 -63.65 101.47
C GLN A 269 25.54 -62.75 100.63
N PHE A 270 26.81 -62.58 101.01
CA PHE A 270 27.78 -61.83 100.22
C PHE A 270 28.05 -62.48 98.86
N GLN A 271 28.14 -63.81 98.80
CA GLN A 271 28.37 -64.53 97.54
C GLN A 271 27.20 -64.39 96.57
N ILE A 272 25.96 -64.44 97.05
CA ILE A 272 24.76 -64.22 96.23
C ILE A 272 24.76 -62.79 95.66
N ARG A 273 25.15 -61.80 96.47
CA ARG A 273 25.18 -60.39 96.05
C ARG A 273 26.23 -60.11 94.97
N ASP A 274 27.39 -60.74 95.04
CA ASP A 274 28.46 -60.60 94.04
C ASP A 274 28.06 -61.20 92.68
N GLN A 275 27.37 -62.34 92.69
CA GLN A 275 26.81 -62.94 91.46
C GLN A 275 25.78 -62.01 90.81
N GLN A 276 24.87 -61.43 91.58
CA GLN A 276 23.85 -60.51 91.06
C GLN A 276 24.47 -59.27 90.39
N LEU A 277 25.47 -58.65 91.04
CA LEU A 277 26.17 -57.48 90.47
C LEU A 277 26.91 -57.82 89.17
N THR A 278 27.44 -59.04 89.07
CA THR A 278 28.14 -59.50 87.86
C THR A 278 27.19 -59.64 86.67
N GLU A 279 25.97 -60.14 86.89
CA GLU A 279 24.94 -60.25 85.86
C GLU A 279 24.42 -58.88 85.40
N GLU A 280 24.16 -57.95 86.31
CA GLU A 280 23.76 -56.58 85.98
C GLU A 280 24.83 -55.85 85.15
N LEU A 281 26.11 -56.05 85.47
CA LEU A 281 27.21 -55.48 84.70
C LEU A 281 27.29 -56.07 83.28
N ALA A 282 27.00 -57.36 83.12
CA ALA A 282 26.95 -57.98 81.79
C ALA A 282 25.78 -57.43 80.96
N GLN A 283 24.62 -57.24 81.57
CA GLN A 283 23.43 -56.72 80.90
C GLN A 283 23.59 -55.25 80.46
N THR A 284 24.17 -54.41 81.31
CA THR A 284 24.46 -53.00 80.97
C THR A 284 25.48 -52.88 79.84
N LYS A 285 26.54 -53.72 79.83
CA LYS A 285 27.49 -53.78 78.71
C LYS A 285 26.83 -54.17 77.39
N PHE A 286 25.89 -55.12 77.42
CA PHE A 286 25.15 -55.53 76.24
C PHE A 286 24.27 -54.39 75.69
N GLN A 287 23.54 -53.67 76.56
CA GLN A 287 22.72 -52.51 76.17
C GLN A 287 23.58 -51.37 75.60
N ALA A 288 24.76 -51.11 76.17
CA ALA A 288 25.70 -50.11 75.64
C ALA A 288 26.22 -50.46 74.23
N LEU A 289 26.50 -51.75 73.97
CA LEU A 289 26.89 -52.20 72.63
C LEU A 289 25.76 -52.03 71.60
N GLN A 290 24.52 -52.35 71.98
CA GLN A 290 23.35 -52.24 71.12
C GLN A 290 23.07 -50.78 70.73
N SER A 291 23.01 -49.87 71.71
CA SER A 291 22.85 -48.43 71.50
C SER A 291 23.97 -47.83 70.63
N GLY A 292 25.21 -48.30 70.78
CA GLY A 292 26.33 -47.91 69.92
C GLY A 292 26.22 -48.40 68.47
N GLN A 293 25.48 -49.48 68.20
CA GLN A 293 25.18 -49.92 66.83
C GLN A 293 24.07 -49.08 66.20
N GLU A 294 23.00 -48.80 66.95
CA GLU A 294 21.90 -47.94 66.49
C GLU A 294 22.38 -46.53 66.14
N LEU A 295 23.26 -45.95 66.97
CA LEU A 295 23.84 -44.63 66.70
C LEU A 295 24.64 -44.61 65.39
N ARG A 296 25.40 -45.67 65.08
CA ARG A 296 26.13 -45.79 63.81
C ARG A 296 25.20 -45.91 62.61
N GLN A 297 24.08 -46.62 62.76
CA GLN A 297 23.06 -46.70 61.71
C GLN A 297 22.43 -45.33 61.45
N PHE A 298 22.07 -44.59 62.51
CA PHE A 298 21.55 -43.22 62.37
C PHE A 298 22.56 -42.28 61.71
N GLN A 299 23.84 -42.34 62.08
CA GLN A 299 24.88 -41.54 61.43
C GLN A 299 25.00 -41.85 59.93
N SER A 300 24.93 -43.13 59.55
CA SER A 300 24.96 -43.54 58.14
C SER A 300 23.74 -43.01 57.36
N GLN A 301 22.55 -43.09 57.95
CA GLN A 301 21.32 -42.59 57.33
C GLN A 301 21.35 -41.07 57.15
N LEU A 302 21.89 -40.34 58.14
CA LEU A 302 22.01 -38.89 58.09
C LEU A 302 23.01 -38.44 57.00
N LEU A 303 24.13 -39.15 56.86
CA LEU A 303 25.09 -38.90 55.79
C LEU A 303 24.47 -39.11 54.40
N GLN A 304 23.68 -40.18 54.25
CA GLN A 304 23.01 -40.49 53.00
C GLN A 304 21.93 -39.46 52.63
N ALA A 305 21.10 -39.04 53.59
CA ALA A 305 20.12 -37.99 53.39
C ALA A 305 20.78 -36.65 52.97
N HIS A 306 21.94 -36.33 53.54
CA HIS A 306 22.69 -35.14 53.15
C HIS A 306 23.17 -35.21 51.69
N LEU A 307 23.63 -36.39 51.26
CA LEU A 307 24.11 -36.62 49.90
C LEU A 307 22.96 -36.54 48.86
N GLU A 308 21.80 -37.09 49.19
CA GLU A 308 20.57 -36.98 48.37
C GLU A 308 20.06 -35.54 48.28
N LEU A 309 20.15 -34.78 49.38
CA LEU A 309 19.80 -33.36 49.39
C LEU A 309 20.74 -32.54 48.51
N GLN A 310 22.05 -32.81 48.57
CA GLN A 310 23.04 -32.15 47.72
C GLN A 310 22.79 -32.46 46.23
N GLN A 311 22.48 -33.71 45.90
CA GLN A 311 22.12 -34.11 44.53
C GLN A 311 20.83 -33.43 44.05
N SER A 312 19.85 -33.26 44.92
CA SER A 312 18.61 -32.57 44.58
C SER A 312 18.86 -31.08 44.30
N GLN A 313 19.70 -30.43 45.10
CA GLN A 313 20.09 -29.02 44.88
C GLN A 313 20.84 -28.81 43.57
N THR A 314 21.76 -29.71 43.20
CA THR A 314 22.45 -29.59 41.91
C THR A 314 21.52 -29.84 40.73
N HIS A 315 20.54 -30.74 40.88
CA HIS A 315 19.52 -30.95 39.85
C HIS A 315 18.60 -29.74 39.67
N GLU A 316 18.21 -29.09 40.77
CA GLU A 316 17.38 -27.87 40.74
C GLU A 316 18.13 -26.70 40.07
N GLN A 317 19.43 -26.54 40.34
CA GLN A 317 20.28 -25.55 39.66
C GLN A 317 20.35 -25.80 38.14
N HIS A 318 20.54 -27.06 37.73
CA HIS A 318 20.56 -27.44 36.32
C HIS A 318 19.22 -27.13 35.62
N LEU A 319 18.09 -27.49 36.24
CA LEU A 319 16.76 -27.17 35.73
C LEU A 319 16.55 -25.65 35.58
N THR A 320 17.08 -24.87 36.52
CA THR A 320 16.99 -23.41 36.47
C THR A 320 17.80 -22.83 35.31
N GLU A 321 19.00 -23.36 35.05
CA GLU A 321 19.84 -22.97 33.92
C GLU A 321 19.22 -23.39 32.57
N GLU A 322 18.63 -24.59 32.46
CA GLU A 322 17.90 -25.01 31.27
C GLU A 322 16.68 -24.14 31.00
N LEU A 323 15.92 -23.78 32.04
CA LEU A 323 14.78 -22.88 31.92
C LEU A 323 15.22 -21.50 31.44
N ALA A 324 16.31 -20.95 31.99
CA ALA A 324 16.87 -19.68 31.56
C ALA A 324 17.31 -19.72 30.08
N ARG A 325 18.02 -20.79 29.67
CA ARG A 325 18.41 -20.99 28.26
C ARG A 325 17.21 -21.09 27.33
N SER A 326 16.15 -21.80 27.74
CA SER A 326 14.92 -21.90 26.96
C SER A 326 14.19 -20.57 26.85
N GLN A 327 14.21 -19.73 27.90
CA GLN A 327 13.65 -18.38 27.86
C GLN A 327 14.43 -17.47 26.91
N ASP A 328 15.76 -17.50 26.96
CA ASP A 328 16.60 -16.74 26.04
C ASP A 328 16.37 -17.15 24.58
N GLN A 329 16.28 -18.46 24.31
CA GLN A 329 15.94 -18.97 22.97
C GLN A 329 14.56 -18.51 22.49
N LEU A 330 13.57 -18.49 23.38
CA LEU A 330 12.23 -17.97 23.07
C LEU A 330 12.25 -16.47 22.77
N GLN A 331 13.01 -15.68 23.53
CA GLN A 331 13.17 -14.25 23.26
C GLN A 331 13.87 -14.00 21.92
N GLN A 332 14.92 -14.78 21.62
CA GLN A 332 15.65 -14.67 20.36
C GLN A 332 14.77 -15.02 19.16
N THR A 333 14.03 -16.13 19.22
CA THR A 333 13.07 -16.50 18.16
C THR A 333 11.94 -15.47 18.02
N HIS A 334 11.48 -14.87 19.12
CA HIS A 334 10.49 -13.78 19.05
C HIS A 334 11.06 -12.54 18.34
N ALA A 335 12.32 -12.17 18.63
CA ALA A 335 12.99 -11.06 17.96
C ALA A 335 13.18 -11.33 16.46
N GLU A 336 13.59 -12.55 16.08
CA GLU A 336 13.72 -12.97 14.68
C GLU A 336 12.37 -12.94 13.95
N LEU A 337 11.28 -13.34 14.62
CA LEU A 337 9.92 -13.28 14.06
C LEU A 337 9.46 -11.83 13.84
N GLN A 338 9.73 -10.94 14.80
CA GLN A 338 9.45 -9.50 14.68
C GLN A 338 10.19 -8.87 13.50
N ILE A 339 11.48 -9.22 13.33
CA ILE A 339 12.29 -8.77 12.19
C ILE A 339 11.70 -9.30 10.87
N SER A 340 11.32 -10.58 10.82
CA SER A 340 10.70 -11.17 9.62
C SER A 340 9.35 -10.53 9.30
N GLN A 341 8.52 -10.21 10.30
CA GLN A 341 7.26 -9.51 10.11
C GLN A 341 7.45 -8.09 9.55
N THR A 342 8.41 -7.34 10.09
CA THR A 342 8.70 -5.99 9.59
C THR A 342 9.26 -6.04 8.17
N GLN A 343 10.15 -6.98 7.86
CA GLN A 343 10.62 -7.21 6.49
C GLN A 343 9.46 -7.58 5.56
N HIS A 344 8.55 -8.45 5.98
CA HIS A 344 7.40 -8.82 5.16
C HIS A 344 6.50 -7.61 4.86
N GLN A 345 6.19 -6.78 5.86
CA GLN A 345 5.41 -5.54 5.67
C GLN A 345 6.10 -4.57 4.70
N GLN A 346 7.42 -4.38 4.83
CA GLN A 346 8.18 -3.55 3.89
C GLN A 346 8.10 -4.09 2.46
N THR A 347 8.17 -5.41 2.31
CA THR A 347 8.07 -6.08 1.00
C THR A 347 6.68 -5.92 0.39
N GLU A 348 5.61 -6.03 1.19
CA GLU A 348 4.24 -5.77 0.72
C GLU A 348 4.04 -4.31 0.29
N GLN A 349 4.58 -3.35 1.04
CA GLN A 349 4.52 -1.93 0.66
C GLN A 349 5.28 -1.67 -0.64
N ALA A 350 6.48 -2.25 -0.79
CA ALA A 350 7.25 -2.15 -2.02
C ALA A 350 6.50 -2.77 -3.21
N LEU A 351 5.86 -3.92 -3.01
CA LEU A 351 5.01 -4.58 -4.02
C LEU A 351 3.79 -3.73 -4.40
N ALA A 352 3.14 -3.10 -3.42
CA ALA A 352 2.02 -2.19 -3.66
C ALA A 352 2.45 -0.96 -4.47
N GLN A 353 3.62 -0.38 -4.16
CA GLN A 353 4.20 0.71 -4.93
C GLN A 353 4.55 0.29 -6.36
N THR A 354 5.16 -0.88 -6.56
CA THR A 354 5.47 -1.36 -7.92
C THR A 354 4.20 -1.64 -8.72
N LYS A 355 3.15 -2.17 -8.11
CA LYS A 355 1.84 -2.32 -8.75
C LYS A 355 1.27 -0.97 -9.18
N LEU A 356 1.36 0.05 -8.33
CA LEU A 356 0.88 1.40 -8.66
C LEU A 356 1.67 2.00 -9.84
N GLN A 357 2.99 1.88 -9.81
CA GLN A 357 3.85 2.31 -10.93
C GLN A 357 3.52 1.56 -12.22
N ALA A 358 3.33 0.24 -12.18
CA ALA A 358 2.95 -0.53 -13.36
C ALA A 358 1.59 -0.09 -13.93
N LEU A 359 0.61 0.24 -13.06
CA LEU A 359 -0.68 0.75 -13.48
C LEU A 359 -0.56 2.14 -14.15
N GLN A 360 0.30 3.00 -13.60
CA GLN A 360 0.60 4.31 -14.19
C GLN A 360 1.27 4.16 -15.56
N SER A 361 2.26 3.27 -15.69
CA SER A 361 2.93 2.99 -16.96
C SER A 361 1.96 2.43 -18.02
N ASP A 362 1.03 1.55 -17.63
CA ASP A 362 -0.02 1.04 -18.54
C ASP A 362 -0.95 2.17 -19.02
N GLN A 363 -1.27 3.11 -18.13
CA GLN A 363 -2.09 4.27 -18.47
C GLN A 363 -1.36 5.23 -19.42
N GLU A 364 -0.07 5.49 -19.19
CA GLU A 364 0.79 6.26 -20.10
C GLU A 364 0.92 5.58 -21.48
N LEU A 365 1.08 4.26 -21.52
CA LEU A 365 1.13 3.50 -22.78
C LEU A 365 -0.18 3.61 -23.56
N LYS A 366 -1.34 3.52 -22.90
CA LYS A 366 -2.65 3.74 -23.54
C LYS A 366 -2.77 5.15 -24.10
N GLN A 367 -2.27 6.14 -23.37
CA GLN A 367 -2.30 7.54 -23.79
C GLN A 367 -1.40 7.76 -25.02
N LEU A 368 -0.17 7.25 -25.01
CA LEU A 368 0.74 7.26 -26.16
C LEU A 368 0.14 6.53 -27.37
N HIS A 369 -0.51 5.38 -27.15
CA HIS A 369 -1.18 4.66 -28.23
C HIS A 369 -2.29 5.49 -28.89
N SER A 370 -3.09 6.21 -28.08
CA SER A 370 -4.13 7.10 -28.61
C SER A 370 -3.54 8.27 -29.42
N GLN A 371 -2.43 8.86 -28.96
CA GLN A 371 -1.72 9.92 -29.67
C GLN A 371 -1.14 9.41 -30.99
N LEU A 372 -0.58 8.20 -31.00
CA LEU A 372 -0.05 7.57 -32.22
C LEU A 372 -1.16 7.29 -33.23
N LEU A 373 -2.32 6.80 -32.78
CA LEU A 373 -3.48 6.58 -33.65
C LEU A 373 -3.98 7.90 -34.26
N GLN A 374 -4.01 8.97 -33.46
CA GLN A 374 -4.38 10.31 -33.94
C GLN A 374 -3.38 10.84 -34.97
N ALA A 375 -2.07 10.76 -34.70
CA ALA A 375 -1.03 11.18 -35.64
C ALA A 375 -1.08 10.39 -36.96
N HIS A 376 -1.39 9.09 -36.90
CA HIS A 376 -1.58 8.28 -38.09
C HIS A 376 -2.77 8.76 -38.93
N LEU A 377 -3.87 9.14 -38.28
CA LEU A 377 -5.07 9.64 -38.94
C LEU A 377 -4.83 11.02 -39.59
N GLU A 378 -4.10 11.90 -38.91
CA GLU A 378 -3.66 13.19 -39.46
C GLU A 378 -2.72 13.01 -40.66
N LEU A 379 -1.79 12.04 -40.60
CA LEU A 379 -0.92 11.70 -41.72
C LEU A 379 -1.71 11.20 -42.93
N GLN A 380 -2.68 10.31 -42.73
CA GLN A 380 -3.58 9.85 -43.80
C GLN A 380 -4.35 11.00 -44.43
N GLN A 381 -4.86 11.94 -43.62
CA GLN A 381 -5.53 13.14 -44.14
C GLN A 381 -4.58 14.01 -44.96
N SER A 382 -3.34 14.19 -44.51
CA SER A 382 -2.32 14.93 -45.26
C SER A 382 -1.99 14.26 -46.60
N GLN A 383 -1.82 12.94 -46.62
CA GLN A 383 -1.58 12.17 -47.86
C GLN A 383 -2.75 12.34 -48.85
N THR A 384 -3.98 12.28 -48.35
CA THR A 384 -5.17 12.47 -49.19
C THR A 384 -5.23 13.90 -49.76
N ARG A 385 -4.87 14.91 -48.97
CA ARG A 385 -4.75 16.30 -49.45
C ARG A 385 -3.66 16.46 -50.51
N GLU A 386 -2.51 15.83 -50.34
CA GLU A 386 -1.41 15.89 -51.29
C GLU A 386 -1.79 15.24 -52.64
N GLN A 387 -2.49 14.09 -52.60
CA GLN A 387 -3.05 13.45 -53.80
C GLN A 387 -4.03 14.39 -54.52
N TYR A 388 -4.97 14.99 -53.78
CA TYR A 388 -5.92 15.95 -54.34
C TYR A 388 -5.21 17.15 -55.00
N LEU A 389 -4.22 17.75 -54.34
CA LEU A 389 -3.46 18.88 -54.89
C LEU A 389 -2.64 18.48 -56.12
N THR A 390 -2.11 17.25 -56.14
CA THR A 390 -1.38 16.73 -57.31
C THR A 390 -2.30 16.55 -58.51
N GLU A 391 -3.51 16.02 -58.31
CA GLU A 391 -4.52 15.92 -59.35
C GLU A 391 -4.97 17.31 -59.86
N GLU A 392 -5.17 18.27 -58.96
CA GLU A 392 -5.54 19.64 -59.31
C GLU A 392 -4.43 20.34 -60.12
N LEU A 393 -3.16 20.14 -59.74
CA LEU A 393 -2.00 20.63 -60.48
C LEU A 393 -1.93 19.98 -61.88
N ALA A 394 -2.13 18.67 -61.99
CA ALA A 394 -2.14 17.97 -63.28
C ALA A 394 -3.28 18.47 -64.19
N ARG A 395 -4.47 18.73 -63.63
CA ARG A 395 -5.59 19.35 -64.36
C ARG A 395 -5.23 20.75 -64.84
N SER A 396 -4.64 21.58 -63.99
CA SER A 396 -4.19 22.93 -64.36
C SER A 396 -3.11 22.91 -65.45
N GLN A 397 -2.13 22.00 -65.36
CA GLN A 397 -1.12 21.81 -66.40
C GLN A 397 -1.74 21.39 -67.74
N THR A 398 -2.74 20.49 -67.70
CA THR A 398 -3.47 20.07 -68.91
C THR A 398 -4.23 21.25 -69.53
N GLN A 399 -4.90 22.07 -68.71
CA GLN A 399 -5.58 23.29 -69.19
C GLN A 399 -4.61 24.31 -69.79
N LEU A 400 -3.42 24.49 -69.19
CA LEU A 400 -2.37 25.35 -69.75
C LEU A 400 -1.85 24.82 -71.09
N GLN A 401 -1.67 23.51 -71.24
CA GLN A 401 -1.27 22.91 -72.51
C GLN A 401 -2.35 23.09 -73.58
N GLN A 402 -3.63 22.91 -73.22
CA GLN A 402 -4.74 23.10 -74.13
C GLN A 402 -4.86 24.56 -74.59
N THR A 403 -4.81 25.52 -73.66
CA THR A 403 -4.85 26.95 -73.99
C THR A 403 -3.65 27.38 -74.84
N HIS A 404 -2.47 26.80 -74.61
CA HIS A 404 -1.30 27.02 -75.46
C HIS A 404 -1.53 26.49 -76.89
N ALA A 405 -2.09 25.29 -77.05
CA ALA A 405 -2.40 24.72 -78.36
C ALA A 405 -3.47 25.53 -79.12
N GLU A 406 -4.49 26.03 -78.41
CA GLU A 406 -5.51 26.94 -78.95
C GLU A 406 -4.88 28.26 -79.43
N LEU A 407 -3.96 28.84 -78.63
CA LEU A 407 -3.23 30.05 -79.02
C LEU A 407 -2.36 29.83 -80.27
N GLN A 408 -1.63 28.72 -80.34
CA GLN A 408 -0.85 28.35 -81.54
C GLN A 408 -1.75 28.22 -82.77
N THR A 409 -2.90 27.56 -82.61
CA THR A 409 -3.90 27.44 -83.68
C THR A 409 -4.39 28.81 -84.13
N SER A 410 -4.76 29.69 -83.20
CA SER A 410 -5.19 31.05 -83.52
C SER A 410 -4.09 31.87 -84.20
N GLN A 411 -2.82 31.72 -83.80
CA GLN A 411 -1.69 32.38 -84.46
C GLN A 411 -1.51 31.91 -85.91
N THR A 412 -1.60 30.60 -86.16
CA THR A 412 -1.51 30.06 -87.53
C THR A 412 -2.67 30.55 -88.41
N GLN A 413 -3.89 30.58 -87.88
CA GLN A 413 -5.06 31.12 -88.58
C GLN A 413 -4.90 32.62 -88.89
N HIS A 414 -4.36 33.40 -87.94
CA HIS A 414 -4.08 34.82 -88.17
C HIS A 414 -3.06 35.01 -89.30
N GLN A 415 -1.95 34.28 -89.29
CA GLN A 415 -0.94 34.34 -90.36
C GLN A 415 -1.51 33.92 -91.72
N GLN A 416 -2.39 32.91 -91.77
CA GLN A 416 -3.08 32.52 -93.00
C GLN A 416 -3.99 33.64 -93.50
N THR A 417 -4.70 34.31 -92.59
CA THR A 417 -5.58 35.44 -92.91
C THR A 417 -4.79 36.63 -93.44
N GLU A 418 -3.65 36.96 -92.82
CA GLU A 418 -2.76 38.03 -93.31
C GLU A 418 -2.23 37.72 -94.72
N LYS A 419 -1.83 36.46 -94.99
CA LYS A 419 -1.40 36.04 -96.33
C LYS A 419 -2.53 36.18 -97.36
N ALA A 420 -3.75 35.74 -97.01
CA ALA A 420 -4.92 35.88 -97.88
C ALA A 420 -5.26 37.36 -98.15
N LEU A 421 -5.16 38.22 -97.13
CA LEU A 421 -5.38 39.66 -97.26
C LEU A 421 -4.31 40.30 -98.16
N ALA A 422 -3.03 39.94 -97.99
CA ALA A 422 -1.95 40.42 -98.85
C ALA A 422 -2.18 40.01 -100.32
N GLN A 423 -2.61 38.77 -100.56
CA GLN A 423 -2.94 38.29 -101.90
C GLN A 423 -4.14 39.03 -102.49
N SER A 424 -5.19 39.26 -101.70
CA SER A 424 -6.36 40.04 -102.13
C SER A 424 -5.98 41.50 -102.46
N ASN A 425 -5.07 42.11 -101.70
CA ASN A 425 -4.57 43.45 -101.99
C ASN A 425 -3.79 43.51 -103.29
N ILE A 426 -2.96 42.50 -103.59
CA ILE A 426 -2.27 42.38 -104.87
C ILE A 426 -3.28 42.26 -106.02
N GLN A 427 -4.30 41.42 -105.87
CA GLN A 427 -5.37 41.28 -106.86
C GLN A 427 -6.14 42.59 -107.08
N ALA A 428 -6.47 43.32 -106.00
CA ALA A 428 -7.13 44.61 -106.08
C ALA A 428 -6.25 45.66 -106.79
N LEU A 429 -4.94 45.68 -106.53
CA LEU A 429 -3.98 46.54 -107.23
C LEU A 429 -3.90 46.20 -108.72
N GLN A 430 -3.87 44.91 -109.08
CA GLN A 430 -3.88 44.43 -110.46
C GLN A 430 -5.17 44.85 -111.18
N ALA A 431 -6.35 44.59 -110.58
CA ALA A 431 -7.64 45.02 -111.13
C ALA A 431 -7.70 46.55 -111.28
N GLY A 432 -7.15 47.30 -110.33
CA GLY A 432 -7.02 48.76 -110.42
C GLY A 432 -6.13 49.23 -111.58
N GLN A 433 -5.06 48.49 -111.91
CA GLN A 433 -4.22 48.76 -113.08
C GLN A 433 -4.95 48.41 -114.39
N GLU A 434 -5.63 47.27 -114.45
CA GLU A 434 -6.45 46.87 -115.60
C GLU A 434 -7.57 47.87 -115.88
N LEU A 435 -8.27 48.35 -114.84
CA LEU A 435 -9.26 49.42 -114.98
C LEU A 435 -8.66 50.72 -115.51
N LYS A 436 -7.43 51.09 -115.10
CA LYS A 436 -6.73 52.25 -115.67
C LYS A 436 -6.39 52.04 -117.15
N GLN A 437 -5.99 50.84 -117.55
CA GLN A 437 -5.75 50.49 -118.96
C GLN A 437 -7.05 50.49 -119.77
N PHE A 438 -8.12 49.93 -119.24
CA PHE A 438 -9.44 49.95 -119.89
C PHE A 438 -9.95 51.38 -120.03
N ARG A 439 -9.77 52.22 -119.00
CA ARG A 439 -10.12 53.64 -119.05
C ARG A 439 -9.32 54.37 -120.13
N SER A 440 -8.01 54.15 -120.23
CA SER A 440 -7.20 54.80 -121.28
C SER A 440 -7.57 54.30 -122.68
N GLN A 441 -7.86 53.01 -122.85
CA GLN A 441 -8.38 52.46 -124.10
C GLN A 441 -9.75 53.07 -124.45
N SER A 442 -10.67 53.16 -123.49
CA SER A 442 -11.98 53.79 -123.69
C SER A 442 -11.86 55.27 -124.07
N LEU A 443 -10.98 56.04 -123.40
CA LEU A 443 -10.72 57.43 -123.78
C LEU A 443 -10.15 57.52 -125.20
N ARG A 444 -9.22 56.63 -125.55
CA ARG A 444 -8.65 56.58 -126.90
C ARG A 444 -9.73 56.29 -127.96
N VAL A 445 -10.59 55.31 -127.71
CA VAL A 445 -11.72 54.98 -128.60
C VAL A 445 -12.69 56.16 -128.69
N GLN A 446 -12.94 56.87 -127.58
CA GLN A 446 -13.80 58.06 -127.59
C GLN A 446 -13.21 59.19 -128.46
N VAL A 447 -11.90 59.44 -128.36
CA VAL A 447 -11.21 60.40 -129.25
C VAL A 447 -11.26 59.94 -130.71
N GLU A 448 -11.01 58.66 -130.99
CA GLU A 448 -11.10 58.11 -132.36
C GLU A 448 -12.54 58.24 -132.93
N LEU A 449 -13.56 58.09 -132.08
CA LEU A 449 -14.96 58.30 -132.45
C LEU A 449 -15.25 59.79 -132.73
N GLU A 450 -14.78 60.71 -131.89
CA GLU A 450 -14.92 62.17 -132.13
C GLU A 450 -14.21 62.59 -133.42
N GLU A 451 -13.03 62.05 -133.71
CA GLU A 451 -12.34 62.26 -134.98
C GLU A 451 -13.15 61.71 -136.17
N SER A 452 -13.72 60.51 -136.03
CA SER A 452 -14.57 59.91 -137.07
C SER A 452 -15.84 60.73 -137.31
N GLN A 453 -16.49 61.22 -136.26
CA GLN A 453 -17.65 62.11 -136.35
C GLN A 453 -17.28 63.43 -137.04
N THR A 454 -16.11 63.99 -136.71
CA THR A 454 -15.60 65.19 -137.37
C THR A 454 -15.33 64.93 -138.86
N ARG A 455 -14.74 63.78 -139.22
CA ARG A 455 -14.56 63.36 -140.62
C ARG A 455 -15.90 63.19 -141.35
N GLU A 456 -16.90 62.61 -140.71
CA GLU A 456 -18.24 62.45 -141.27
C GLU A 456 -18.93 63.81 -141.52
N GLN A 457 -18.81 64.76 -140.57
CA GLN A 457 -19.29 66.14 -140.75
C GLN A 457 -18.59 66.82 -141.93
N GLN A 458 -17.27 66.71 -142.04
CA GLN A 458 -16.50 67.26 -143.17
C GLN A 458 -16.92 66.63 -144.51
N LEU A 459 -17.18 65.33 -144.54
CA LEU A 459 -17.67 64.66 -145.75
C LEU A 459 -19.08 65.12 -146.11
N THR A 460 -19.95 65.30 -145.12
CA THR A 460 -21.31 65.80 -145.31
C THR A 460 -21.30 67.23 -145.87
N GLU A 461 -20.44 68.11 -145.35
CA GLU A 461 -20.25 69.46 -145.87
C GLU A 461 -19.67 69.45 -147.29
N LYS A 462 -18.67 68.60 -147.57
CA LYS A 462 -18.15 68.41 -148.94
C LYS A 462 -19.24 67.92 -149.90
N LEU A 463 -20.10 67.01 -149.47
CA LEU A 463 -21.20 66.48 -150.28
C LEU A 463 -22.24 67.58 -150.54
N ALA A 464 -22.62 68.36 -149.53
CA ALA A 464 -23.50 69.51 -149.68
C ALA A 464 -22.93 70.55 -150.67
N ASN A 465 -21.64 70.86 -150.58
CA ASN A 465 -20.97 71.76 -151.52
C ASN A 465 -20.94 71.19 -152.95
N THR A 466 -20.65 69.90 -153.10
CA THR A 466 -20.65 69.24 -154.43
C THR A 466 -22.07 69.25 -155.02
N GLN A 467 -23.09 69.04 -154.20
CA GLN A 467 -24.48 69.08 -154.63
C GLN A 467 -24.93 70.49 -155.03
N ALA A 468 -24.50 71.52 -154.30
CA ALA A 468 -24.73 72.91 -154.68
C ALA A 468 -24.03 73.25 -156.01
N GLN A 469 -22.79 72.80 -156.20
CA GLN A 469 -22.07 72.96 -157.48
C GLN A 469 -22.81 72.27 -158.63
N LEU A 470 -23.29 71.04 -158.44
CA LEU A 470 -24.08 70.32 -159.45
C LEU A 470 -25.37 71.07 -159.81
N GLN A 471 -26.11 71.59 -158.82
CA GLN A 471 -27.30 72.40 -159.08
C GLN A 471 -26.96 73.66 -159.88
N GLN A 472 -25.86 74.34 -159.54
CA GLN A 472 -25.38 75.49 -160.29
C GLN A 472 -25.05 75.13 -161.74
N THR A 473 -24.29 74.05 -161.97
CA THR A 473 -23.98 73.58 -163.33
C THR A 473 -25.25 73.22 -164.11
N HIS A 474 -26.23 72.58 -163.46
CA HIS A 474 -27.51 72.25 -164.09
C HIS A 474 -28.27 73.50 -164.54
N THR A 475 -28.36 74.53 -163.68
CA THR A 475 -28.98 75.81 -164.07
C THR A 475 -28.23 76.49 -165.22
N GLN A 476 -26.90 76.41 -165.25
CA GLN A 476 -26.08 76.97 -166.34
C GLN A 476 -26.34 76.24 -167.67
N GLN A 477 -26.49 74.91 -167.63
CA GLN A 477 -26.82 74.11 -168.79
C GLN A 477 -28.19 74.47 -169.36
N GLN A 478 -29.21 74.63 -168.51
CA GLN A 478 -30.55 75.04 -168.94
C GLN A 478 -30.55 76.42 -169.62
N LEU A 479 -29.82 77.40 -169.07
CA LEU A 479 -29.66 78.73 -169.68
C LEU A 479 -29.00 78.64 -171.06
N THR A 480 -27.96 77.83 -171.18
CA THR A 480 -27.23 77.64 -172.45
C THR A 480 -28.12 76.98 -173.50
N GLN A 481 -28.94 76.01 -173.08
CA GLN A 481 -29.88 75.32 -173.96
C GLN A 481 -30.99 76.27 -174.48
N GLY A 482 -31.53 77.14 -173.61
CA GLY A 482 -32.48 78.16 -174.03
C GLY A 482 -31.91 79.17 -175.03
N LEU A 483 -30.65 79.60 -174.85
CA LEU A 483 -29.96 80.46 -175.82
C LEU A 483 -29.77 79.77 -177.18
N LEU A 484 -29.43 78.47 -177.18
CA LEU A 484 -29.25 77.70 -178.41
C LEU A 484 -30.56 77.57 -179.19
N GLU A 485 -31.66 77.27 -178.51
CA GLU A 485 -33.00 77.21 -179.13
C GLU A 485 -33.38 78.55 -179.75
N GLN A 486 -33.11 79.66 -179.08
CA GLN A 486 -33.35 81.01 -179.61
C GLN A 486 -32.56 81.26 -180.91
N SER A 487 -31.28 80.88 -180.95
CA SER A 487 -30.44 81.02 -182.15
C SER A 487 -30.93 80.14 -183.31
N GLN A 488 -31.37 78.91 -183.04
CA GLN A 488 -31.95 78.02 -184.06
C GLN A 488 -33.22 78.58 -184.69
N ILE A 489 -34.09 79.21 -183.89
CA ILE A 489 -35.31 79.88 -184.40
C ILE A 489 -34.92 81.03 -185.34
N GLN A 490 -33.94 81.86 -184.97
CA GLN A 490 -33.44 82.93 -185.85
C GLN A 490 -32.86 82.39 -187.16
N LEU A 491 -32.13 81.27 -187.12
CA LEU A 491 -31.56 80.66 -188.31
C LEU A 491 -32.67 80.22 -189.30
N ARG A 492 -33.72 79.55 -188.81
CA ARG A 492 -34.87 79.12 -189.63
C ARG A 492 -35.61 80.29 -190.26
N GLN A 493 -35.82 81.37 -189.51
CA GLN A 493 -36.44 82.59 -190.04
C GLN A 493 -35.64 83.16 -191.22
N THR A 494 -34.30 83.16 -191.11
CA THR A 494 -33.40 83.67 -192.15
C THR A 494 -33.41 82.79 -193.40
N GLN A 495 -33.44 81.45 -193.24
CA GLN A 495 -33.55 80.51 -194.36
C GLN A 495 -34.84 80.70 -195.16
N THR A 496 -35.98 80.85 -194.47
CA THR A 496 -37.29 81.01 -195.12
C THR A 496 -37.35 82.28 -195.99
N LEU A 497 -36.72 83.36 -195.53
CA LEU A 497 -36.62 84.62 -196.29
C LEU A 497 -35.79 84.45 -197.57
N LEU A 498 -34.71 83.67 -197.50
CA LEU A 498 -33.82 83.43 -198.64
C LEU A 498 -34.51 82.64 -199.77
N GLU A 499 -35.30 81.64 -199.41
CA GLU A 499 -36.06 80.83 -200.36
C GLU A 499 -37.10 81.66 -201.13
N GLN A 500 -37.77 82.59 -200.46
CA GLN A 500 -38.72 83.51 -201.10
C GLN A 500 -38.04 84.35 -202.19
N PHE A 501 -36.88 84.96 -201.89
CA PHE A 501 -36.14 85.75 -202.88
C PHE A 501 -35.69 84.92 -204.09
N GLN A 502 -35.24 83.69 -203.89
CA GLN A 502 -34.80 82.83 -205.00
C GLN A 502 -35.94 82.44 -205.96
N SER A 503 -37.15 82.25 -205.44
CA SER A 503 -38.33 81.92 -206.27
C SER A 503 -38.72 83.09 -207.20
N GLN A 504 -38.66 84.32 -206.69
CA GLN A 504 -38.99 85.53 -207.43
C GLN A 504 -38.06 85.78 -208.61
N LEU A 505 -36.77 85.47 -208.44
CA LEU A 505 -35.73 85.69 -209.44
C LEU A 505 -35.90 84.76 -210.66
N ARG A 506 -36.26 83.49 -210.42
CA ARG A 506 -36.50 82.50 -211.49
C ARG A 506 -37.66 82.89 -212.41
N GLN A 507 -38.74 83.45 -211.86
CA GLN A 507 -39.92 83.81 -212.65
C GLN A 507 -39.63 84.93 -213.65
N SER A 508 -38.81 85.92 -213.27
CA SER A 508 -38.45 87.06 -214.13
C SER A 508 -37.58 86.66 -215.32
N GLN A 509 -36.65 85.70 -215.12
CA GLN A 509 -35.77 85.21 -216.18
C GLN A 509 -36.55 84.49 -217.31
N GLY A 510 -37.52 83.64 -216.98
CA GLY A 510 -38.30 82.92 -217.99
C GLY A 510 -39.16 83.83 -218.89
N GLN A 511 -39.63 84.97 -218.39
CA GLN A 511 -40.42 85.92 -219.17
C GLN A 511 -39.59 86.66 -220.23
N LEU A 512 -38.34 86.98 -219.93
CA LEU A 512 -37.45 87.73 -220.81
C LEU A 512 -37.09 86.93 -222.08
N GLU A 513 -36.79 85.64 -221.90
CA GLU A 513 -36.38 84.76 -223.00
C GLU A 513 -37.48 84.55 -224.03
N ARG A 514 -38.75 84.52 -223.60
CA ARG A 514 -39.90 84.34 -224.49
C ARG A 514 -40.10 85.53 -225.44
N MET A 515 -39.89 86.75 -224.96
CA MET A 515 -40.01 87.96 -225.80
C MET A 515 -38.94 88.03 -226.88
N GLN A 516 -37.70 87.64 -226.55
CA GLN A 516 -36.57 87.70 -227.49
C GLN A 516 -36.74 86.75 -228.69
N LEU A 517 -37.41 85.61 -228.50
CA LEU A 517 -37.69 84.69 -229.60
C LEU A 517 -38.79 85.21 -230.53
N ALA A 518 -39.86 85.78 -229.97
CA ALA A 518 -40.96 86.35 -230.76
C ALA A 518 -40.47 87.47 -231.70
N GLN A 519 -39.57 88.33 -231.24
CA GLN A 519 -38.99 89.41 -232.06
C GLN A 519 -38.19 88.89 -233.26
N ARG A 520 -37.40 87.82 -233.09
CA ARG A 520 -36.60 87.22 -234.17
C ARG A 520 -37.47 86.68 -235.30
N LEU A 521 -38.59 86.05 -234.97
CA LEU A 521 -39.49 85.41 -235.94
C LEU A 521 -40.22 86.41 -236.86
N THR A 522 -40.46 87.64 -236.41
CA THR A 522 -41.13 88.70 -237.20
C THR A 522 -40.25 89.39 -238.27
N SER A 523 -38.94 89.11 -238.32
CA SER A 523 -37.98 89.91 -239.11
C SER A 523 -37.45 89.23 -240.39
N GLN A 524 -38.05 88.13 -240.88
CA GLN A 524 -37.62 87.45 -242.13
C GLN A 524 -38.81 87.04 -243.03
N PRO A 525 -38.90 87.50 -244.31
CA PRO A 525 -40.05 87.28 -245.17
C PRO A 525 -39.99 86.03 -246.10
N ASP A 526 -39.05 85.09 -245.93
CA ASP A 526 -38.91 83.92 -246.83
C ASP A 526 -39.09 82.58 -246.09
N GLN A 527 -40.24 82.38 -245.43
CA GLN A 527 -40.52 81.15 -244.71
C GLN A 527 -41.89 80.54 -245.03
N GLN A 528 -41.85 79.25 -245.35
CA GLN A 528 -42.98 78.40 -245.70
C GLN A 528 -43.81 77.94 -244.47
N LEU A 529 -43.52 78.42 -243.24
CA LEU A 529 -44.10 77.92 -241.96
C LEU A 529 -44.62 79.05 -241.03
N PRO A 530 -45.86 78.97 -240.50
CA PRO A 530 -46.46 80.03 -239.66
C PRO A 530 -45.72 80.35 -238.35
N ILE A 531 -45.69 81.62 -237.94
CA ILE A 531 -45.02 82.10 -236.70
C ILE A 531 -45.59 81.43 -235.44
N ASP A 532 -46.91 81.25 -235.37
CA ASP A 532 -47.58 80.60 -234.24
C ASP A 532 -47.12 79.15 -234.03
N TYR A 533 -46.83 78.45 -235.13
CA TYR A 533 -46.26 77.11 -235.08
C TYR A 533 -44.87 77.14 -234.43
N GLN A 534 -44.03 78.11 -234.78
CA GLN A 534 -42.65 78.19 -234.30
C GLN A 534 -42.57 78.59 -232.81
N LEU A 535 -43.42 79.51 -232.35
CA LEU A 535 -43.51 79.89 -230.94
C LEU A 535 -43.99 78.73 -230.04
N LEU A 536 -44.97 77.95 -230.49
CA LEU A 536 -45.45 76.80 -229.74
C LEU A 536 -44.40 75.69 -229.64
N VAL A 537 -43.55 75.53 -230.66
CA VAL A 537 -42.42 74.59 -230.63
C VAL A 537 -41.36 75.07 -229.63
N TRP A 538 -41.14 76.38 -229.50
CA TRP A 538 -40.26 76.93 -228.46
C TRP A 538 -40.81 76.77 -227.05
N ASP A 539 -42.09 77.11 -226.82
CA ASP A 539 -42.72 76.94 -225.51
C ASP A 539 -42.65 75.47 -225.09
N ALA A 540 -42.76 74.55 -226.05
CA ALA A 540 -42.55 73.14 -225.79
C ALA A 540 -41.10 72.81 -225.39
N TYR A 541 -40.10 73.33 -226.10
CA TYR A 541 -38.69 73.13 -225.76
C TYR A 541 -38.34 73.73 -224.38
N SER A 542 -38.86 74.90 -224.05
CA SER A 542 -38.67 75.52 -222.73
C SER A 542 -39.25 74.64 -221.61
N ALA A 543 -40.46 74.11 -221.79
CA ALA A 543 -41.05 73.17 -220.84
C ALA A 543 -40.23 71.89 -220.70
N TYR A 544 -39.69 71.35 -221.80
CA TYR A 544 -38.77 70.21 -221.78
C TYR A 544 -37.50 70.51 -220.95
N HIS A 545 -36.87 71.66 -221.18
CA HIS A 545 -35.66 72.07 -220.46
C HIS A 545 -35.88 72.20 -218.95
N HIS A 546 -37.08 72.59 -218.52
CA HIS A 546 -37.46 72.64 -217.11
C HIS A 546 -38.04 71.31 -216.57
N ALA A 547 -37.83 70.20 -217.30
CA ALA A 547 -38.31 68.85 -216.98
C ALA A 547 -39.84 68.70 -216.88
N ASN A 548 -40.62 69.63 -217.46
CA ASN A 548 -42.08 69.53 -217.54
C ASN A 548 -42.53 68.94 -218.88
N LEU A 549 -42.40 67.61 -219.00
CA LEU A 549 -42.70 66.86 -220.23
C LEU A 549 -44.20 66.92 -220.62
N THR A 550 -45.09 67.15 -219.66
CA THR A 550 -46.53 67.25 -219.91
C THR A 550 -46.88 68.53 -220.67
N GLU A 551 -46.36 69.67 -220.19
CA GLU A 551 -46.57 70.98 -220.81
C GLU A 551 -45.89 71.07 -222.19
N MET A 552 -44.70 70.47 -222.33
CA MET A 552 -44.04 70.29 -223.62
C MET A 552 -44.97 69.60 -224.64
N THR A 553 -45.53 68.46 -224.27
CA THR A 553 -46.38 67.66 -225.15
C THR A 553 -47.65 68.42 -225.57
N GLN A 554 -48.22 69.23 -224.69
CA GLN A 554 -49.39 70.07 -225.01
C GLN A 554 -49.07 71.15 -226.04
N CYS A 555 -47.92 71.83 -225.88
CA CYS A 555 -47.49 72.86 -226.82
C CYS A 555 -47.22 72.29 -228.22
N LEU A 556 -46.59 71.11 -228.31
CA LEU A 556 -46.40 70.40 -229.58
C LEU A 556 -47.73 69.93 -230.20
N LYS A 557 -48.68 69.42 -229.41
CA LYS A 557 -50.02 69.09 -229.93
C LYS A 557 -50.74 70.30 -230.53
N LYS A 558 -50.60 71.48 -229.91
CA LYS A 558 -51.20 72.72 -230.42
C LYS A 558 -50.54 73.15 -231.73
N SER A 559 -49.21 72.99 -231.86
CA SER A 559 -48.51 73.38 -233.08
C SER A 559 -48.96 72.57 -234.30
N LEU A 560 -49.39 71.31 -234.14
CA LEU A 560 -49.96 70.50 -235.24
C LEU A 560 -51.09 71.18 -236.02
N LYS A 561 -51.89 72.05 -235.39
CA LYS A 561 -52.99 72.76 -236.08
C LYS A 561 -52.52 73.84 -237.04
N HIS A 562 -51.28 74.28 -236.90
CA HIS A 562 -50.69 75.42 -237.61
C HIS A 562 -49.59 74.98 -238.59
N THR A 563 -49.38 73.67 -238.80
CA THR A 563 -48.32 73.18 -239.68
C THR A 563 -48.84 72.91 -241.11
N PRO A 564 -48.20 73.47 -242.16
CA PRO A 564 -48.45 73.11 -243.55
C PRO A 564 -47.69 71.84 -243.99
N LEU A 565 -46.85 71.26 -243.11
CA LEU A 565 -46.04 70.07 -243.40
C LEU A 565 -46.84 68.78 -243.19
N THR A 566 -46.42 67.70 -243.84
CA THR A 566 -47.03 66.38 -243.58
C THR A 566 -46.66 65.88 -242.18
N HIS A 567 -47.50 65.04 -241.58
CA HIS A 567 -47.32 64.53 -240.22
C HIS A 567 -45.90 64.04 -239.89
N SER A 568 -45.24 63.33 -240.82
CA SER A 568 -43.88 62.82 -240.61
C SER A 568 -42.83 63.93 -240.72
N GLU A 569 -43.03 64.88 -241.62
CA GLU A 569 -42.20 66.08 -241.74
C GLU A 569 -42.35 67.01 -240.53
N THR A 570 -43.54 67.14 -239.94
CA THR A 570 -43.75 67.95 -238.73
C THR A 570 -42.99 67.38 -237.54
N ILE A 571 -43.01 66.07 -237.34
CA ILE A 571 -42.29 65.41 -236.24
C ILE A 571 -40.77 65.60 -236.40
N LEU A 572 -40.27 65.43 -237.63
CA LEU A 572 -38.87 65.70 -237.96
C LEU A 572 -38.53 67.18 -237.74
N ASN A 573 -39.41 68.09 -238.13
CA ASN A 573 -39.23 69.52 -237.94
C ASN A 573 -39.18 69.91 -236.46
N TRP A 574 -40.01 69.32 -235.59
CA TRP A 574 -39.91 69.56 -234.14
C TRP A 574 -38.58 69.14 -233.56
N LEU A 575 -38.12 67.94 -233.89
CA LEU A 575 -36.83 67.43 -233.42
C LEU A 575 -35.67 68.31 -233.92
N GLN A 576 -35.75 68.74 -235.18
CA GLN A 576 -34.78 69.67 -235.75
C GLN A 576 -34.80 71.03 -235.04
N ARG A 577 -35.98 71.61 -234.80
CA ARG A 577 -36.11 72.89 -234.10
C ARG A 577 -35.65 72.81 -232.64
N PHE A 578 -35.95 71.72 -231.93
CA PHE A 578 -35.47 71.51 -230.56
C PHE A 578 -33.95 71.39 -230.52
N ALA A 579 -33.37 70.68 -231.49
CA ALA A 579 -31.92 70.60 -231.65
C ALA A 579 -31.31 71.99 -231.91
N GLU A 580 -31.88 72.78 -232.82
CA GLU A 580 -31.46 74.16 -233.11
C GLU A 580 -31.55 75.05 -231.85
N PHE A 581 -32.68 75.03 -231.14
CA PHE A 581 -32.90 75.82 -229.92
C PHE A 581 -31.97 75.45 -228.77
N SER A 582 -31.61 74.18 -228.65
CA SER A 582 -30.63 73.73 -227.68
C SER A 582 -29.21 74.19 -228.01
N LEU A 583 -28.86 74.16 -229.30
CA LEU A 583 -27.55 74.56 -229.79
C LEU A 583 -27.31 76.06 -229.55
N GLU A 584 -28.32 76.89 -229.83
CA GLU A 584 -28.27 78.35 -229.58
C GLU A 584 -28.04 78.71 -228.10
N ARG A 585 -28.38 77.81 -227.18
CA ARG A 585 -28.26 78.01 -225.72
C ARG A 585 -27.06 77.29 -225.10
N GLY A 586 -26.25 76.62 -225.92
CA GLY A 586 -25.11 75.83 -225.47
C GLY A 586 -25.49 74.56 -224.69
N ASN A 587 -26.74 74.11 -224.80
CA ASN A 587 -27.26 72.95 -224.08
C ASN A 587 -27.27 71.70 -224.97
N HIS A 588 -27.09 70.52 -224.36
CA HIS A 588 -27.16 69.24 -225.08
C HIS A 588 -28.60 68.76 -225.21
N PHE A 589 -29.16 68.78 -226.42
CA PHE A 589 -30.45 68.13 -226.69
C PHE A 589 -30.26 66.64 -226.96
N ASP A 590 -30.50 65.86 -225.92
CA ASP A 590 -30.51 64.40 -226.03
C ASP A 590 -31.82 63.92 -226.67
N THR A 591 -31.74 63.70 -227.99
CA THR A 591 -32.87 63.20 -228.80
C THR A 591 -33.30 61.80 -228.36
N TYR A 592 -32.39 60.98 -227.81
CA TYR A 592 -32.71 59.62 -227.36
C TYR A 592 -33.57 59.64 -226.11
N ILE A 593 -33.31 60.55 -225.18
CA ILE A 593 -34.11 60.70 -223.96
C ILE A 593 -35.53 61.16 -224.30
N LEU A 594 -35.67 62.20 -225.13
CA LEU A 594 -37.00 62.70 -225.49
C LEU A 594 -37.81 61.65 -226.25
N THR A 595 -37.22 60.99 -227.25
CA THR A 595 -37.93 60.02 -228.09
C THR A 595 -38.33 58.73 -227.36
N ASN A 596 -37.70 58.44 -226.22
CA ASN A 596 -38.07 57.35 -225.32
C ASN A 596 -38.99 57.76 -224.17
N SER A 597 -39.29 59.06 -224.01
CA SER A 597 -40.27 59.49 -223.02
C SER A 597 -41.67 58.99 -223.37
N ALA A 598 -42.44 58.58 -222.36
CA ALA A 598 -43.77 58.00 -222.55
C ALA A 598 -44.72 59.02 -223.22
N GLU A 599 -44.59 60.29 -222.84
CA GLU A 599 -45.37 61.41 -223.33
C GLU A 599 -45.10 61.68 -224.82
N TRP A 600 -43.83 61.63 -225.25
CA TRP A 600 -43.45 61.79 -226.66
C TRP A 600 -43.89 60.59 -227.50
N GLN A 601 -43.68 59.36 -227.01
CA GLN A 601 -44.10 58.16 -227.75
C GLN A 601 -45.62 58.10 -227.96
N GLN A 602 -46.40 58.56 -226.97
CA GLN A 602 -47.85 58.69 -227.11
C GLN A 602 -48.23 59.79 -228.12
N LEU A 603 -47.52 60.92 -228.12
CA LEU A 603 -47.74 61.99 -229.09
C LEU A 603 -47.52 61.49 -230.52
N VAL A 604 -46.36 60.88 -230.80
CA VAL A 604 -46.02 60.38 -232.14
C VAL A 604 -46.99 59.30 -232.62
N LYS A 605 -47.42 58.38 -231.74
CA LYS A 605 -48.44 57.37 -232.07
C LYS A 605 -49.79 57.98 -232.45
N SER A 606 -50.20 59.05 -231.78
CA SER A 606 -51.48 59.72 -232.07
C SER A 606 -51.52 60.40 -233.44
N ILE A 607 -50.35 60.69 -234.02
CA ILE A 607 -50.21 61.41 -235.29
C ILE A 607 -50.06 60.45 -236.49
N THR A 608 -49.41 59.28 -236.31
CA THR A 608 -49.00 58.37 -237.39
C THR A 608 -49.95 57.20 -237.68
N SER A 609 -51.09 57.09 -237.00
CA SER A 609 -52.05 56.00 -237.18
C SER A 609 -53.17 56.36 -238.20
N PRO A 610 -53.46 55.53 -239.23
CA PRO A 610 -54.49 55.84 -240.22
C PRO A 610 -55.91 55.71 -239.65
N LYS A 611 -56.67 56.79 -239.85
CA LYS A 611 -58.04 57.06 -239.38
C LYS A 611 -58.99 55.86 -239.55
N ARG A 612 -59.37 55.21 -238.44
CA ARG A 612 -60.58 54.38 -238.39
C ARG A 612 -61.71 55.22 -237.76
N ARG A 613 -62.69 55.54 -238.60
CA ARG A 613 -63.97 56.19 -238.25
C ARG A 613 -64.71 55.45 -237.13
N VAL A 614 -65.76 56.14 -236.63
CA VAL A 614 -66.94 55.67 -235.84
C VAL A 614 -66.83 56.19 -234.40
N LEU A 615 -67.38 57.38 -234.11
CA LEU A 615 -68.78 57.74 -233.82
C LEU A 615 -69.12 57.64 -232.32
N SER A 616 -69.82 58.70 -231.89
CA SER A 616 -70.81 58.78 -230.81
C SER A 616 -70.34 58.71 -229.35
N ASN A 617 -70.66 59.80 -228.66
CA ASN A 617 -71.45 59.84 -227.42
C ASN A 617 -70.74 59.49 -226.10
N THR A 618 -70.96 60.14 -224.97
CA THR A 618 -71.56 61.42 -224.52
C THR A 618 -71.48 61.35 -222.99
N SER A 619 -71.47 62.51 -222.34
CA SER A 619 -71.96 62.76 -220.97
C SER A 619 -71.02 62.34 -219.82
N LYS A 620 -70.78 63.17 -218.80
CA LYS A 620 -71.45 64.38 -218.32
C LYS A 620 -70.43 65.34 -217.71
#